data_AF-A0A1C5TZN0-F1
#
_entry.id   AF-A0A1C5TZN0-F1
#
_cell.length_a   1.000
_cell.length_b   1.000
_cell.length_c   1.000
_cell.angle_alpha   90.00
_cell.angle_beta   90.00
_cell.angle_gamma   90.00
#
_symmetry.space_group_name_H-M   'P 1'
#
loop_
_entity.id
_entity.type
_entity.pdbx_description
1 polymer ?
#
loop_
_entity_poly.entity_id
_entity_poly.type
_entity_poly.pdbx_seq_one_letter_code
_entity_poly.pdbx_strand_id
1 'polypeptide(L)'
;MTDKTRWLGLGPWHEDNESELIDWTAQPQYKGLVKGDYYHAELRYSGRWGDPGHKGELDVVFDDDGKIAFAEFNETTMGNYYVRHFQNVSKRRTEFQFFQDFHDKRRSVAYGRVLANGFKYVEDQILEKQDLDADYDLLTGASFSMKNMIGLKNDVSAQRKDSNHKKQRYYGYTEDYGYGITGWLQVVVEDGKIVRCFYDEIFADHTKDIVYDDLKQFYRQSKYFSTTYEDPFPSGWDRHAWLVCFKDQSDAINKKVCETQDMFDITGLPCVEGPDMGVVWDKPHKDDVALVSNSDATARSVTRPRSPVWNNYLRLAKIVHDEMVKDGAVK
;
A
#
# COMPACT_ATOMS: atom_id res chain seq x y z
N MET A 1 -31.89 -18.10 -6.37
CA MET A 1 -30.71 -17.27 -6.06
C MET A 1 -30.06 -17.90 -4.86
N THR A 2 -29.04 -18.70 -5.10
CA THR A 2 -28.30 -19.43 -4.07
C THR A 2 -27.53 -18.43 -3.22
N ASP A 3 -27.83 -18.41 -1.92
CA ASP A 3 -26.98 -17.86 -0.86
C ASP A 3 -25.57 -18.44 -1.05
N LYS A 4 -24.71 -17.71 -1.77
CA LYS A 4 -23.28 -17.98 -1.73
C LYS A 4 -22.86 -17.51 -0.36
N THR A 5 -22.79 -18.46 0.58
CA THR A 5 -22.16 -18.24 1.87
C THR A 5 -20.72 -17.83 1.60
N ARG A 6 -20.45 -16.53 1.52
CA ARG A 6 -19.09 -16.00 1.39
C ARG A 6 -18.40 -16.18 2.73
N TRP A 7 -17.72 -17.30 2.88
CA TRP A 7 -16.88 -17.57 4.05
C TRP A 7 -15.43 -17.34 3.66
N LEU A 8 -14.73 -16.48 4.41
CA LEU A 8 -13.42 -16.73 5.02
C LEU A 8 -12.98 -15.51 5.86
N GLY A 9 -13.18 -15.59 7.18
CA GLY A 9 -12.18 -15.12 8.14
C GLY A 9 -11.86 -13.62 8.28
N LEU A 10 -12.72 -12.70 7.81
CA LEU A 10 -12.42 -11.25 7.84
C LEU A 10 -13.62 -10.38 8.23
N GLY A 11 -14.08 -10.52 9.48
CA GLY A 11 -15.04 -9.59 10.09
C GLY A 11 -16.36 -9.33 9.35
N PRO A 12 -17.26 -8.50 9.89
CA PRO A 12 -18.56 -8.21 9.28
C PRO A 12 -18.52 -7.17 8.15
N TRP A 13 -17.36 -6.74 7.66
CA TRP A 13 -17.23 -5.70 6.64
C TRP A 13 -17.29 -6.30 5.22
N HIS A 14 -18.42 -6.13 4.55
CA HIS A 14 -18.69 -6.68 3.23
C HIS A 14 -19.29 -5.59 2.32
N GLU A 15 -19.34 -5.84 1.01
CA GLU A 15 -19.97 -4.90 0.06
C GLU A 15 -21.39 -4.49 0.48
N ASP A 16 -22.13 -5.40 1.12
CA ASP A 16 -23.52 -5.20 1.54
C ASP A 16 -23.71 -4.15 2.65
N ASN A 17 -22.63 -3.71 3.33
CA ASN A 17 -22.71 -2.69 4.37
C ASN A 17 -21.82 -1.47 4.14
N GLU A 18 -21.24 -1.30 2.95
CA GLU A 18 -20.35 -0.16 2.64
C GLU A 18 -20.98 1.20 3.02
N SER A 19 -22.27 1.38 2.73
CA SER A 19 -22.99 2.63 3.03
C SER A 19 -23.17 2.94 4.52
N GLU A 20 -22.97 1.95 5.39
CA GLU A 20 -23.07 2.10 6.84
C GLU A 20 -21.71 2.41 7.49
N LEU A 21 -20.62 2.31 6.74
CA LEU A 21 -19.27 2.47 7.23
C LEU A 21 -18.79 3.92 7.13
N ILE A 22 -17.87 4.26 8.00
CA ILE A 22 -17.18 5.56 7.94
C ILE A 22 -16.43 5.67 6.61
N ASP A 23 -16.43 6.85 5.98
CA ASP A 23 -15.71 7.07 4.73
C ASP A 23 -14.24 7.44 4.98
N TRP A 24 -13.30 6.73 4.35
CA TRP A 24 -11.88 7.08 4.31
C TRP A 24 -11.24 6.58 3.01
N THR A 25 -10.08 7.15 2.69
CA THR A 25 -9.29 6.73 1.53
C THR A 25 -8.06 5.93 1.94
N ALA A 26 -7.79 4.86 1.20
CA ALA A 26 -6.51 4.15 1.26
C ALA A 26 -5.54 4.59 0.14
N GLN A 27 -6.01 5.44 -0.79
CA GLN A 27 -5.23 5.86 -1.95
C GLN A 27 -4.01 6.71 -1.54
N PRO A 28 -2.94 6.68 -2.34
CA PRO A 28 -1.86 7.66 -2.24
C PRO A 28 -2.38 9.09 -2.46
N GLN A 29 -1.69 10.09 -1.91
CA GLN A 29 -2.13 11.49 -1.98
C GLN A 29 -2.01 12.14 -3.35
N TYR A 30 -1.23 11.55 -4.25
CA TYR A 30 -0.97 12.09 -5.58
C TYR A 30 -1.38 11.09 -6.67
N LYS A 31 -1.67 11.64 -7.85
CA LYS A 31 -1.81 10.90 -9.11
C LYS A 31 -0.69 11.29 -10.06
N GLY A 32 -0.08 10.32 -10.73
CA GLY A 32 1.04 10.56 -11.63
C GLY A 32 2.37 10.63 -10.89
N LEU A 33 3.32 11.36 -11.46
CA LEU A 33 4.71 11.42 -11.00
C LEU A 33 4.88 12.48 -9.89
N VAL A 34 5.51 12.07 -8.79
CA VAL A 34 6.08 12.94 -7.76
C VAL A 34 7.56 12.62 -7.65
N LYS A 35 8.41 13.65 -7.58
CA LYS A 35 9.84 13.50 -7.35
C LYS A 35 10.37 14.65 -6.52
N GLY A 36 11.49 14.43 -5.84
CA GLY A 36 12.05 15.44 -4.97
C GLY A 36 13.02 14.91 -3.93
N ASP A 37 13.51 15.82 -3.10
CA ASP A 37 14.33 15.48 -1.94
C ASP A 37 13.48 14.77 -0.90
N TYR A 38 13.94 13.59 -0.46
CA TYR A 38 13.20 12.68 0.40
C TYR A 38 13.69 12.76 1.84
N TYR A 39 12.75 12.79 2.76
CA TYR A 39 13.00 12.75 4.20
C TYR A 39 12.05 11.77 4.87
N HIS A 40 12.57 11.07 5.87
CA HIS A 40 11.82 10.09 6.64
C HIS A 40 12.11 10.26 8.13
N ALA A 41 11.06 10.28 8.94
CA ALA A 41 11.18 10.27 10.39
C ALA A 41 10.34 9.15 10.98
N GLU A 42 10.87 8.51 12.02
CA GLU A 42 10.16 7.48 12.79
C GLU A 42 10.24 7.75 14.29
N LEU A 43 9.24 7.29 15.03
CA LEU A 43 9.27 7.26 16.49
C LEU A 43 8.56 6.03 17.03
N ARG A 44 8.89 5.68 18.27
CA ARG A 44 8.20 4.64 19.05
C ARG A 44 7.44 5.27 20.20
N TYR A 45 6.18 4.88 20.40
CA TYR A 45 5.34 5.44 21.46
C TYR A 45 4.37 4.42 22.06
N SER A 46 3.92 4.70 23.28
CA SER A 46 3.00 3.85 24.06
C SER A 46 3.50 2.42 24.35
N GLY A 47 4.81 2.22 24.40
CA GLY A 47 5.43 0.94 24.77
C GLY A 47 5.04 0.46 26.17
N ARG A 48 4.81 -0.85 26.30
CA ARG A 48 4.48 -1.53 27.56
C ARG A 48 5.05 -2.94 27.57
N TRP A 49 5.38 -3.45 28.76
CA TRP A 49 5.81 -4.84 28.98
C TRP A 49 7.03 -5.26 28.14
N GLY A 50 8.00 -4.36 27.99
CA GLY A 50 9.23 -4.62 27.23
C GLY A 50 9.12 -4.41 25.72
N ASP A 51 7.93 -4.11 25.19
CA ASP A 51 7.74 -3.72 23.80
C ASP A 51 7.95 -2.20 23.64
N PRO A 52 8.68 -1.75 22.60
CA PRO A 52 8.91 -0.32 22.34
C PRO A 52 7.64 0.46 21.99
N GLY A 53 6.55 -0.23 21.63
CA GLY A 53 5.26 0.36 21.31
C GLY A 53 5.03 0.51 19.82
N HIS A 54 4.01 1.30 19.50
CA HIS A 54 3.61 1.61 18.13
C HIS A 54 4.74 2.32 17.39
N LYS A 55 4.96 1.98 16.11
CA LYS A 55 5.87 2.71 15.23
C LYS A 55 5.08 3.77 14.49
N GLY A 56 5.38 5.04 14.73
CA GLY A 56 4.89 6.14 13.91
C GLY A 56 5.92 6.51 12.86
N GLU A 57 5.47 6.84 11.66
CA GLU A 57 6.31 7.15 10.50
C GLU A 57 5.75 8.38 9.78
N LEU A 58 6.64 9.23 9.26
CA LEU A 58 6.32 10.34 8.38
C LEU A 58 7.32 10.36 7.22
N ASP A 59 6.80 10.23 6.00
CA ASP A 59 7.54 10.45 4.76
C ASP A 59 7.21 11.82 4.20
N VAL A 60 8.21 12.60 3.77
CA VAL A 60 8.02 13.90 3.13
C VAL A 60 8.92 14.03 1.89
N VAL A 61 8.37 14.57 0.82
CA VAL A 61 9.10 14.86 -0.42
C VAL A 61 8.97 16.34 -0.74
N PHE A 62 10.12 17.00 -0.95
CA PHE A 62 10.19 18.37 -1.43
C PHE A 62 10.57 18.38 -2.91
N ASP A 63 9.74 18.94 -3.78
CA ASP A 63 10.04 19.07 -5.20
C ASP A 63 11.26 19.98 -5.47
N ASP A 64 11.62 20.12 -6.75
CA ASP A 64 12.77 20.92 -7.19
C ASP A 64 12.62 22.43 -6.91
N ASP A 65 11.40 22.91 -6.68
CA ASP A 65 11.13 24.28 -6.26
C ASP A 65 11.17 24.42 -4.72
N GLY A 66 11.44 23.33 -4.00
CA GLY A 66 11.49 23.27 -2.54
C GLY A 66 10.11 23.25 -1.86
N LYS A 67 9.04 22.95 -2.62
CA LYS A 67 7.67 22.80 -2.11
C LYS A 67 7.41 21.37 -1.68
N ILE A 68 6.58 21.20 -0.65
CA ILE A 68 6.14 19.88 -0.19
C ILE A 68 5.18 19.30 -1.25
N ALA A 69 5.64 18.27 -1.95
CA ALA A 69 4.89 17.57 -2.99
C ALA A 69 4.17 16.32 -2.47
N PHE A 70 4.63 15.77 -1.34
CA PHE A 70 4.06 14.60 -0.70
C PHE A 70 4.41 14.61 0.79
N ALA A 71 3.45 14.27 1.65
CA ALA A 71 3.68 14.13 3.08
C ALA A 71 2.73 13.07 3.65
N GLU A 72 3.22 11.94 4.11
CA GLU A 72 2.36 10.84 4.55
C GLU A 72 2.75 10.26 5.90
N PHE A 73 1.78 10.22 6.80
CA PHE A 73 1.85 9.51 8.06
C PHE A 73 1.41 8.06 7.92
N ASN A 74 2.10 7.19 8.66
CA ASN A 74 1.66 5.83 8.89
C ASN A 74 1.89 5.44 10.35
N GLU A 75 1.16 4.43 10.80
CA GLU A 75 1.37 3.81 12.09
C GLU A 75 1.39 2.30 11.92
N THR A 76 2.43 1.65 12.44
CA THR A 76 2.49 0.19 12.61
C THR A 76 2.18 -0.16 14.06
N THR A 77 1.31 -1.14 14.27
CA THR A 77 0.98 -1.63 15.61
C THR A 77 2.20 -2.17 16.35
N MET A 78 2.17 -2.07 17.69
CA MET A 78 3.19 -2.65 18.55
C MET A 78 3.21 -4.19 18.46
N GLY A 79 4.34 -4.81 18.81
CA GLY A 79 4.52 -6.26 18.67
C GLY A 79 3.63 -7.07 19.61
N ASN A 80 3.31 -6.52 20.77
CA ASN A 80 2.37 -7.09 21.73
C ASN A 80 0.96 -6.46 21.69
N TYR A 81 0.52 -5.98 20.52
CA TYR A 81 -0.82 -5.42 20.35
C TYR A 81 -1.91 -6.40 20.84
N TYR A 82 -2.94 -5.86 21.49
CA TYR A 82 -3.94 -6.66 22.22
C TYR A 82 -4.83 -7.50 21.28
N VAL A 83 -4.96 -7.11 20.01
CA VAL A 83 -5.53 -7.97 18.97
C VAL A 83 -4.37 -8.60 18.22
N ARG A 84 -4.19 -9.92 18.41
CA ARG A 84 -3.09 -10.69 17.81
C ARG A 84 -2.99 -10.53 16.30
N HIS A 85 -4.14 -10.47 15.63
CA HIS A 85 -4.26 -10.27 14.17
C HIS A 85 -3.54 -9.01 13.69
N PHE A 86 -3.55 -7.94 14.48
CA PHE A 86 -2.92 -6.67 14.15
C PHE A 86 -1.62 -6.47 14.94
N GLN A 87 -0.77 -7.48 15.13
CA GLN A 87 0.56 -7.28 15.74
C GLN A 87 1.61 -7.00 14.66
N ASN A 88 2.38 -5.89 14.79
CA ASN A 88 3.35 -5.43 13.79
C ASN A 88 2.77 -5.17 12.38
N VAL A 89 1.51 -4.76 12.31
CA VAL A 89 0.77 -4.52 11.07
C VAL A 89 0.59 -3.01 10.87
N SER A 90 0.82 -2.51 9.65
CA SER A 90 0.47 -1.13 9.30
C SER A 90 -1.03 -0.92 9.47
N LYS A 91 -1.44 0.21 10.01
CA LYS A 91 -2.87 0.50 10.21
C LYS A 91 -3.51 1.17 9.00
N ARG A 92 -2.78 2.01 8.26
CA ARG A 92 -3.38 2.94 7.28
C ARG A 92 -4.12 2.23 6.16
N ARG A 93 -3.49 1.21 5.55
CA ARG A 93 -3.97 0.54 4.33
C ARG A 93 -4.30 -0.94 4.56
N THR A 94 -4.73 -1.27 5.76
CA THR A 94 -5.18 -2.60 6.15
C THR A 94 -6.62 -2.54 6.58
N GLU A 95 -7.18 -3.71 6.83
CA GLU A 95 -8.50 -3.88 7.42
C GLU A 95 -8.63 -3.33 8.86
N PHE A 96 -7.55 -2.76 9.43
CA PHE A 96 -7.57 -2.10 10.73
C PHE A 96 -8.59 -0.96 10.81
N GLN A 97 -8.81 -0.20 9.73
CA GLN A 97 -9.78 0.90 9.73
C GLN A 97 -11.21 0.39 9.87
N PHE A 98 -11.55 -0.73 9.22
CA PHE A 98 -12.81 -1.44 9.45
C PHE A 98 -12.90 -1.92 10.90
N PHE A 99 -11.85 -2.58 11.41
CA PHE A 99 -11.81 -2.98 12.82
C PHE A 99 -12.07 -1.80 13.76
N GLN A 100 -11.50 -0.63 13.50
CA GLN A 100 -11.74 0.56 14.32
C GLN A 100 -13.20 1.03 14.27
N ASP A 101 -13.81 1.04 13.09
CA ASP A 101 -15.22 1.39 12.92
C ASP A 101 -16.14 0.45 13.74
N PHE A 102 -15.90 -0.87 13.66
CA PHE A 102 -16.71 -1.88 14.35
C PHE A 102 -16.42 -2.04 15.84
N HIS A 103 -15.15 -1.93 16.25
CA HIS A 103 -14.72 -2.20 17.62
C HIS A 103 -14.80 -0.94 18.51
N ASP A 104 -14.56 0.25 17.96
CA ASP A 104 -14.61 1.53 18.67
C ASP A 104 -15.93 2.29 18.39
N LYS A 105 -17.06 1.56 18.32
CA LYS A 105 -18.41 2.08 18.06
C LYS A 105 -18.85 3.24 18.97
N ARG A 106 -18.17 3.50 20.08
CA ARG A 106 -18.49 4.64 20.95
C ARG A 106 -17.81 5.93 20.52
N ARG A 107 -16.63 5.86 19.89
CA ARG A 107 -15.85 7.02 19.46
C ARG A 107 -15.93 7.21 17.96
N SER A 108 -15.56 6.19 17.19
CA SER A 108 -15.50 6.30 15.73
C SER A 108 -16.87 6.57 15.13
N VAL A 109 -17.92 5.86 15.57
CA VAL A 109 -19.30 6.13 15.14
C VAL A 109 -19.82 7.48 15.66
N ALA A 110 -19.48 7.88 16.89
CA ALA A 110 -19.94 9.14 17.45
C ALA A 110 -19.40 10.37 16.70
N TYR A 111 -18.19 10.28 16.16
CA TYR A 111 -17.55 11.37 15.42
C TYR A 111 -17.53 11.15 13.90
N GLY A 112 -17.89 9.95 13.42
CA GLY A 112 -17.83 9.55 12.02
C GLY A 112 -16.40 9.53 11.47
N ARG A 113 -15.40 9.16 12.28
CA ARG A 113 -13.97 9.19 11.92
C ARG A 113 -13.19 7.94 12.35
N VAL A 114 -12.28 7.52 11.49
CA VAL A 114 -11.23 6.51 11.78
C VAL A 114 -9.84 7.16 11.77
N LEU A 115 -8.80 6.39 12.12
CA LEU A 115 -7.40 6.82 12.18
C LEU A 115 -6.93 7.39 10.84
N ALA A 116 -7.28 6.73 9.73
CA ALA A 116 -6.89 7.19 8.39
C ALA A 116 -7.41 8.61 8.07
N ASN A 117 -8.61 8.99 8.55
CA ASN A 117 -9.08 10.38 8.41
C ASN A 117 -8.21 11.36 9.17
N GLY A 118 -7.72 10.98 10.35
CA GLY A 118 -6.82 11.80 11.16
C GLY A 118 -5.48 12.04 10.48
N PHE A 119 -4.94 11.02 9.80
CA PHE A 119 -3.72 11.15 9.01
C PHE A 119 -3.93 12.12 7.86
N LYS A 120 -4.92 11.83 7.00
CA LYS A 120 -5.24 12.65 5.84
C LYS A 120 -5.50 14.12 6.20
N TYR A 121 -6.21 14.36 7.29
CA TYR A 121 -6.53 15.74 7.72
C TYR A 121 -5.29 16.58 8.05
N VAL A 122 -4.26 15.99 8.66
CA VAL A 122 -3.01 16.70 8.94
C VAL A 122 -2.17 16.84 7.67
N GLU A 123 -2.14 15.81 6.85
CA GLU A 123 -1.36 15.81 5.61
C GLU A 123 -1.88 16.84 4.60
N ASP A 124 -3.19 16.96 4.45
CA ASP A 124 -3.82 17.97 3.60
C ASP A 124 -3.43 19.38 4.08
N GLN A 125 -3.39 19.61 5.40
CA GLN A 125 -2.91 20.88 5.95
C GLN A 125 -1.42 21.11 5.69
N ILE A 126 -0.57 20.07 5.73
CA ILE A 126 0.87 20.20 5.41
C ILE A 126 1.04 20.63 3.96
N LEU A 127 0.30 20.00 3.04
CA LEU A 127 0.32 20.34 1.62
C LEU A 127 -0.28 21.73 1.35
N GLU A 128 -1.30 22.16 2.09
CA GLU A 128 -1.87 23.51 1.95
C GLU A 128 -0.92 24.59 2.49
N LYS A 129 -0.36 24.39 3.69
CA LYS A 129 0.48 25.38 4.37
C LYS A 129 1.89 25.45 3.80
N GLN A 130 2.37 24.36 3.21
CA GLN A 130 3.74 24.25 2.68
C GLN A 130 4.83 24.53 3.73
N ASP A 131 4.53 24.27 5.01
CA ASP A 131 5.41 24.61 6.13
C ASP A 131 5.34 23.59 7.27
N LEU A 132 6.34 22.73 7.38
CA LEU A 132 6.41 21.77 8.49
C LEU A 132 6.53 22.44 9.86
N ASP A 133 7.01 23.67 10.00
CA ASP A 133 7.15 24.28 11.34
C ASP A 133 5.83 24.85 11.88
N ALA A 134 4.80 24.96 11.05
CA ALA A 134 3.48 25.48 11.43
C ALA A 134 2.76 24.62 12.50
N ASP A 135 1.73 25.22 13.09
CA ASP A 135 0.77 24.52 13.94
C ASP A 135 -0.30 23.82 13.09
N TYR A 136 -0.72 22.64 13.54
CA TYR A 136 -1.65 21.77 12.82
C TYR A 136 -2.81 21.35 13.70
N ASP A 137 -4.01 21.46 13.14
CA ASP A 137 -5.21 21.00 13.82
C ASP A 137 -5.28 19.47 13.77
N LEU A 138 -5.67 18.87 14.90
CA LEU A 138 -5.92 17.43 15.00
C LEU A 138 -7.41 17.14 14.90
N LEU A 139 -7.76 16.10 14.14
CA LEU A 139 -9.14 15.72 13.95
C LEU A 139 -9.72 15.06 15.21
N THR A 140 -10.71 15.71 15.84
CA THR A 140 -11.40 15.16 17.01
C THR A 140 -12.13 13.87 16.63
N GLY A 141 -12.04 12.86 17.50
CA GLY A 141 -12.68 11.55 17.28
C GLY A 141 -11.84 10.57 16.48
N ALA A 142 -10.84 11.03 15.72
CA ALA A 142 -9.79 10.16 15.19
C ALA A 142 -8.91 9.64 16.35
N SER A 143 -8.24 8.50 16.14
CA SER A 143 -7.36 7.90 17.14
C SER A 143 -6.33 8.90 17.69
N PHE A 144 -5.95 8.74 18.97
CA PHE A 144 -4.94 9.57 19.63
C PHE A 144 -3.53 9.42 19.04
N SER A 145 -3.32 8.45 18.13
CA SER A 145 -2.06 8.21 17.42
C SER A 145 -1.45 9.49 16.85
N MET A 146 -2.24 10.32 16.17
CA MET A 146 -1.71 11.55 15.55
C MET A 146 -1.14 12.54 16.55
N LYS A 147 -1.68 12.61 17.78
CA LYS A 147 -1.11 13.47 18.81
C LYS A 147 0.30 13.01 19.23
N ASN A 148 0.59 11.72 19.15
CA ASN A 148 1.94 11.21 19.44
C ASN A 148 2.88 11.40 18.25
N MET A 149 2.36 11.34 17.02
CA MET A 149 3.16 11.36 15.79
C MET A 149 3.34 12.74 15.18
N ILE A 150 2.53 13.73 15.55
CA ILE A 150 2.64 15.10 15.01
C ILE A 150 4.00 15.74 15.30
N GLY A 151 4.81 15.21 16.22
CA GLY A 151 6.19 15.65 16.42
C GLY A 151 7.13 15.34 15.25
N LEU A 152 6.86 14.29 14.46
CA LEU A 152 7.73 13.81 13.37
C LEU A 152 7.98 14.89 12.30
N LYS A 153 7.02 15.80 12.10
CA LYS A 153 7.17 16.95 11.20
C LYS A 153 8.33 17.88 11.61
N ASN A 154 8.61 18.00 12.91
CA ASN A 154 9.75 18.76 13.42
C ASN A 154 11.06 18.02 13.15
N ASP A 155 11.05 16.68 13.25
CA ASP A 155 12.24 15.86 12.97
C ASP A 155 12.60 15.98 11.49
N VAL A 156 11.63 15.89 10.59
CA VAL A 156 11.84 16.12 9.15
C VAL A 156 12.33 17.56 8.88
N SER A 157 11.72 18.57 9.52
CA SER A 157 12.17 19.96 9.42
C SER A 157 13.62 20.13 9.86
N ALA A 158 14.03 19.45 10.94
CA ALA A 158 15.41 19.46 11.43
C ALA A 158 16.36 18.74 10.45
N GLN A 159 15.98 17.58 9.90
CA GLN A 159 16.75 16.87 8.87
C GLN A 159 17.00 17.76 7.65
N ARG A 160 15.98 18.49 7.19
CA ARG A 160 16.11 19.41 6.05
C ARG A 160 17.09 20.55 6.30
N LYS A 161 17.17 21.03 7.55
CA LYS A 161 18.07 22.13 7.96
C LYS A 161 19.50 21.66 8.23
N ASP A 162 19.72 20.37 8.42
CA ASP A 162 21.05 19.80 8.68
C ASP A 162 21.81 19.55 7.37
N SER A 163 22.92 20.28 7.17
CA SER A 163 23.77 20.13 5.99
C SER A 163 24.50 18.79 5.92
N ASN A 164 24.57 18.04 7.03
CA ASN A 164 25.17 16.72 7.08
C ASN A 164 24.14 15.59 6.89
N HIS A 165 22.84 15.92 6.82
CA HIS A 165 21.82 14.92 6.59
C HIS A 165 22.05 14.26 5.22
N LYS A 166 21.95 12.93 5.20
CA LYS A 166 22.20 12.16 3.99
C LYS A 166 21.12 12.47 2.96
N LYS A 167 21.53 12.89 1.77
CA LYS A 167 20.59 13.27 0.71
C LYS A 167 20.03 12.03 0.03
N GLN A 168 18.71 11.93 0.03
CA GLN A 168 17.97 10.92 -0.69
C GLN A 168 17.02 11.62 -1.68
N ARG A 169 16.83 10.98 -2.83
CA ARG A 169 15.95 11.46 -3.89
C ARG A 169 14.81 10.47 -4.09
N TYR A 170 13.59 10.96 -4.05
CA TYR A 170 12.37 10.17 -4.25
C TYR A 170 11.89 10.26 -5.69
N TYR A 171 11.40 9.13 -6.20
CA TYR A 171 10.62 9.03 -7.42
C TYR A 171 9.42 8.13 -7.15
N GLY A 172 8.24 8.73 -7.11
CA GLY A 172 6.98 8.05 -6.88
C GLY A 172 6.05 8.19 -8.07
N TYR A 173 5.38 7.12 -8.45
CA TYR A 173 4.38 7.15 -9.51
C TYR A 173 3.15 6.35 -9.11
N THR A 174 1.99 6.93 -9.35
CA THR A 174 0.69 6.30 -9.10
C THR A 174 -0.15 6.32 -10.36
N GLU A 175 -0.80 5.19 -10.62
CA GLU A 175 -1.66 5.02 -11.78
C GLU A 175 -2.89 4.21 -11.42
N ASP A 176 -4.06 4.78 -11.69
CA ASP A 176 -5.31 4.05 -11.66
C ASP A 176 -5.40 3.20 -12.93
N TYR A 177 -5.37 1.88 -12.78
CA TYR A 177 -5.39 0.97 -13.92
C TYR A 177 -6.79 0.83 -14.57
N GLY A 178 -7.82 1.42 -13.97
CA GLY A 178 -9.18 1.49 -14.52
C GLY A 178 -10.08 0.28 -14.19
N TYR A 179 -9.62 -0.65 -13.36
CA TYR A 179 -10.37 -1.82 -12.91
C TYR A 179 -10.47 -1.94 -11.38
N GLY A 180 -10.36 -0.79 -10.69
CA GLY A 180 -10.47 -0.71 -9.23
C GLY A 180 -9.19 -1.05 -8.48
N ILE A 181 -8.05 -0.98 -9.17
CA ILE A 181 -6.71 -1.13 -8.58
C ILE A 181 -5.86 0.06 -9.02
N THR A 182 -5.25 0.72 -8.05
CA THR A 182 -4.23 1.76 -8.25
C THR A 182 -2.86 1.15 -8.00
N GLY A 183 -1.99 1.17 -9.00
CA GLY A 183 -0.58 0.85 -8.82
C GLY A 183 0.16 1.99 -8.15
N TRP A 184 1.07 1.66 -7.23
CA TRP A 184 1.92 2.64 -6.53
C TRP A 184 3.35 2.15 -6.47
N LEU A 185 4.25 2.85 -7.16
CA LEU A 185 5.68 2.58 -7.14
C LEU A 185 6.41 3.73 -6.47
N GLN A 186 7.29 3.42 -5.53
CA GLN A 186 8.14 4.39 -4.84
C GLN A 186 9.60 3.93 -4.88
N VAL A 187 10.46 4.77 -5.46
CA VAL A 187 11.89 4.51 -5.56
C VAL A 187 12.65 5.59 -4.82
N VAL A 188 13.62 5.18 -4.00
CA VAL A 188 14.54 6.09 -3.32
C VAL A 188 15.95 5.83 -3.83
N VAL A 189 16.59 6.90 -4.28
CA VAL A 189 17.97 6.93 -4.75
C VAL A 189 18.84 7.67 -3.75
N GLU A 190 19.99 7.11 -3.45
CA GLU A 190 20.97 7.65 -2.53
C GLU A 190 22.36 7.43 -3.13
N ASP A 191 23.17 8.49 -3.24
CA ASP A 191 24.52 8.42 -3.83
C ASP A 191 24.56 7.73 -5.22
N GLY A 192 23.52 7.97 -6.04
CA GLY A 192 23.38 7.37 -7.37
C GLY A 192 23.00 5.89 -7.38
N LYS A 193 22.54 5.35 -6.24
CA LYS A 193 22.09 3.97 -6.09
C LYS A 193 20.65 3.90 -5.62
N ILE A 194 19.87 3.00 -6.19
CA ILE A 194 18.55 2.64 -5.69
C ILE A 194 18.74 1.90 -4.35
N VAL A 195 18.22 2.51 -3.28
CA VAL A 195 18.26 1.95 -1.92
C VAL A 195 16.90 1.44 -1.45
N ARG A 196 15.81 1.83 -2.15
CA ARG A 196 14.46 1.32 -1.94
C ARG A 196 13.70 1.31 -3.26
N CYS A 197 12.95 0.24 -3.52
CA CYS A 197 11.99 0.10 -4.60
C CYS A 197 10.72 -0.58 -4.05
N PHE A 198 9.81 0.21 -3.50
CA PHE A 198 8.57 -0.28 -2.92
C PHE A 198 7.45 -0.27 -3.95
N TYR A 199 6.82 -1.42 -4.18
CA TYR A 199 5.70 -1.57 -5.10
C TYR A 199 4.44 -2.07 -4.38
N ASP A 200 3.31 -1.43 -4.67
CA ASP A 200 2.01 -1.82 -4.12
C ASP A 200 0.90 -1.68 -5.16
N GLU A 201 -0.19 -2.38 -4.91
CA GLU A 201 -1.45 -2.29 -5.62
C GLU A 201 -2.55 -2.07 -4.59
N ILE A 202 -3.25 -0.95 -4.69
CA ILE A 202 -4.24 -0.51 -3.70
C ILE A 202 -5.62 -0.62 -4.33
N PHE A 203 -6.53 -1.31 -3.63
CA PHE A 203 -7.92 -1.42 -4.07
C PHE A 203 -8.62 -0.07 -4.00
N ALA A 204 -9.59 0.14 -4.89
CA ALA A 204 -10.41 1.34 -4.88
C ALA A 204 -11.11 1.53 -3.52
N ASP A 205 -11.46 2.79 -3.23
CA ASP A 205 -12.12 3.14 -1.98
C ASP A 205 -13.59 2.69 -1.94
N HIS A 206 -14.18 2.29 -3.08
CA HIS A 206 -15.57 1.86 -3.15
C HIS A 206 -15.70 0.58 -3.97
N THR A 207 -16.57 -0.33 -3.52
CA THR A 207 -16.74 -1.66 -4.14
C THR A 207 -17.27 -1.57 -5.58
N LYS A 208 -18.10 -0.55 -5.86
CA LYS A 208 -18.65 -0.28 -7.21
C LYS A 208 -17.57 -0.01 -8.26
N ASP A 209 -16.39 0.43 -7.84
CA ASP A 209 -15.27 0.79 -8.73
C ASP A 209 -14.35 -0.42 -8.97
N ILE A 210 -14.56 -1.53 -8.27
CA ILE A 210 -13.81 -2.78 -8.41
C ILE A 210 -14.55 -3.71 -9.37
N VAL A 211 -13.90 -4.05 -10.48
CA VAL A 211 -14.50 -4.82 -11.58
C VAL A 211 -14.65 -6.30 -11.20
N TYR A 212 -13.68 -6.87 -10.50
CA TYR A 212 -13.67 -8.29 -10.15
C TYR A 212 -14.41 -8.52 -8.83
N ASP A 213 -15.52 -9.27 -8.86
CA ASP A 213 -16.41 -9.43 -7.71
C ASP A 213 -15.70 -10.00 -6.47
N ASP A 214 -14.84 -11.01 -6.62
CA ASP A 214 -14.11 -11.59 -5.47
C ASP A 214 -13.09 -10.62 -4.85
N LEU A 215 -12.69 -9.56 -5.58
CA LEU A 215 -11.78 -8.53 -5.07
C LEU A 215 -12.52 -7.43 -4.30
N LYS A 216 -13.85 -7.32 -4.43
CA LYS A 216 -14.62 -6.26 -3.76
C LYS A 216 -14.50 -6.31 -2.25
N GLN A 217 -14.28 -7.48 -1.67
CA GLN A 217 -14.06 -7.62 -0.22
C GLN A 217 -12.79 -6.91 0.28
N PHE A 218 -11.85 -6.58 -0.61
CA PHE A 218 -10.58 -5.93 -0.26
C PHE A 218 -10.57 -4.42 -0.53
N TYR A 219 -11.71 -3.80 -0.86
CA TYR A 219 -11.81 -2.34 -1.01
C TYR A 219 -11.20 -1.59 0.19
N ARG A 220 -10.59 -0.42 -0.08
CA ARG A 220 -9.83 0.39 0.89
C ARG A 220 -8.67 -0.34 1.57
N GLN A 221 -8.10 -1.35 0.92
CA GLN A 221 -6.93 -2.04 1.42
C GLN A 221 -5.81 -2.05 0.37
N SER A 222 -4.60 -2.27 0.84
CA SER A 222 -3.40 -2.50 0.03
C SER A 222 -3.18 -4.00 -0.11
N LYS A 223 -2.78 -4.47 -1.30
CA LYS A 223 -2.34 -5.86 -1.48
C LYS A 223 -1.06 -6.17 -0.70
N TYR A 224 -0.17 -5.19 -0.52
CA TYR A 224 1.05 -5.34 0.27
C TYR A 224 0.78 -5.40 1.79
N PHE A 225 -0.06 -4.51 2.31
CA PHE A 225 -0.26 -4.35 3.74
C PHE A 225 -1.40 -5.20 4.30
N SER A 226 -2.46 -5.47 3.53
CA SER A 226 -3.60 -6.27 4.00
C SER A 226 -3.10 -7.63 4.49
N THR A 227 -3.51 -8.01 5.69
CA THR A 227 -3.04 -9.27 6.30
C THR A 227 -3.73 -10.50 5.74
N THR A 228 -4.70 -10.27 4.85
CA THR A 228 -5.67 -11.28 4.42
C THR A 228 -5.99 -11.20 2.94
N TYR A 229 -5.31 -10.31 2.21
CA TYR A 229 -5.38 -10.29 0.77
C TYR A 229 -4.95 -11.64 0.19
N GLU A 230 -5.77 -12.14 -0.71
CA GLU A 230 -5.53 -13.34 -1.48
C GLU A 230 -5.91 -13.07 -2.93
N ASP A 231 -5.04 -13.49 -3.87
CA ASP A 231 -5.34 -13.39 -5.30
C ASP A 231 -6.53 -14.30 -5.64
N PRO A 232 -7.54 -13.82 -6.39
CA PRO A 232 -8.67 -14.64 -6.78
C PRO A 232 -8.24 -15.69 -7.81
N PHE A 233 -9.09 -16.70 -8.01
CA PHE A 233 -8.80 -17.74 -8.99
C PHE A 233 -8.99 -17.22 -10.42
N PRO A 234 -7.94 -17.25 -11.28
CA PRO A 234 -8.10 -16.82 -12.66
C PRO A 234 -9.01 -17.79 -13.44
N SER A 235 -9.66 -17.29 -14.49
CA SER A 235 -10.52 -18.12 -15.36
C SER A 235 -9.81 -19.39 -15.82
N GLY A 236 -10.47 -20.54 -15.63
CA GLY A 236 -9.92 -21.86 -15.97
C GLY A 236 -9.03 -22.47 -14.89
N TRP A 237 -8.90 -21.86 -13.70
CA TRP A 237 -8.17 -22.44 -12.56
C TRP A 237 -9.12 -22.73 -11.40
N ASP A 238 -9.06 -23.95 -10.87
CA ASP A 238 -9.84 -24.41 -9.71
C ASP A 238 -9.12 -24.18 -8.36
N ARG A 239 -7.96 -23.51 -8.40
CA ARG A 239 -7.06 -23.28 -7.27
C ARG A 239 -6.13 -22.10 -7.55
N HIS A 240 -5.42 -21.63 -6.51
CA HIS A 240 -4.39 -20.60 -6.64
C HIS A 240 -3.37 -20.91 -7.74
N ALA A 241 -3.34 -20.05 -8.76
CA ALA A 241 -2.41 -20.18 -9.87
C ALA A 241 -0.98 -19.82 -9.46
N TRP A 242 -0.80 -18.79 -8.62
CA TRP A 242 0.52 -18.22 -8.33
C TRP A 242 1.14 -18.72 -7.01
N LEU A 243 0.35 -19.15 -6.01
CA LEU A 243 0.86 -19.73 -4.75
C LEU A 243 1.97 -18.91 -4.06
N VAL A 244 1.88 -17.59 -4.16
CA VAL A 244 2.80 -16.64 -3.53
C VAL A 244 2.00 -15.41 -3.12
N CYS A 245 2.22 -14.89 -1.92
CA CYS A 245 1.51 -13.70 -1.49
C CYS A 245 2.08 -12.45 -2.19
N PHE A 246 1.26 -11.41 -2.35
CA PHE A 246 1.69 -10.17 -3.01
C PHE A 246 2.84 -9.48 -2.27
N LYS A 247 2.80 -9.47 -0.94
CA LYS A 247 3.87 -8.88 -0.12
C LYS A 247 5.23 -9.49 -0.43
N ASP A 248 5.32 -10.81 -0.54
CA ASP A 248 6.57 -11.51 -0.87
C ASP A 248 7.05 -11.17 -2.29
N GLN A 249 6.14 -11.00 -3.25
CA GLN A 249 6.48 -10.55 -4.60
C GLN A 249 7.08 -9.12 -4.56
N SER A 250 6.45 -8.20 -3.83
CA SER A 250 6.92 -6.82 -3.67
C SER A 250 8.27 -6.74 -2.93
N ASP A 251 8.45 -7.49 -1.86
CA ASP A 251 9.72 -7.56 -1.13
C ASP A 251 10.84 -8.14 -2.00
N ALA A 252 10.53 -9.15 -2.81
CA ALA A 252 11.49 -9.78 -3.70
C ALA A 252 11.95 -8.81 -4.80
N ILE A 253 11.04 -8.03 -5.40
CA ILE A 253 11.44 -7.00 -6.38
C ILE A 253 12.22 -5.87 -5.74
N ASN A 254 11.82 -5.40 -4.55
CA ASN A 254 12.60 -4.40 -3.81
C ASN A 254 14.06 -4.86 -3.63
N LYS A 255 14.24 -6.08 -3.11
CA LYS A 255 15.56 -6.67 -2.91
C LYS A 255 16.34 -6.78 -4.22
N LYS A 256 15.73 -7.34 -5.25
CA LYS A 256 16.34 -7.56 -6.56
C LYS A 256 16.80 -6.25 -7.20
N VAL A 257 15.98 -5.20 -7.18
CA VAL A 257 16.34 -3.88 -7.72
C VAL A 257 17.44 -3.23 -6.90
N CYS A 258 17.39 -3.30 -5.57
CA CYS A 258 18.48 -2.76 -4.73
C CYS A 258 19.81 -3.51 -4.94
N GLU A 259 19.78 -4.80 -5.27
CA GLU A 259 20.98 -5.60 -5.55
C GLU A 259 21.54 -5.36 -6.96
N THR A 260 20.67 -5.36 -7.97
CA THR A 260 21.06 -5.30 -9.39
C THR A 260 21.14 -3.88 -9.95
N GLN A 261 20.47 -2.93 -9.30
CA GLN A 261 20.25 -1.57 -9.78
C GLN A 261 19.46 -1.50 -11.10
N ASP A 262 18.78 -2.58 -11.48
CA ASP A 262 17.97 -2.70 -12.68
C ASP A 262 16.50 -2.87 -12.30
N MET A 263 15.69 -1.86 -12.62
CA MET A 263 14.23 -1.86 -12.38
C MET A 263 13.45 -2.80 -13.30
N PHE A 264 14.09 -3.35 -14.33
CA PHE A 264 13.47 -4.24 -15.30
C PHE A 264 13.87 -5.71 -15.11
N ASP A 265 14.89 -5.99 -14.30
CA ASP A 265 15.32 -7.35 -14.02
C ASP A 265 14.38 -8.06 -13.03
N ILE A 266 13.32 -8.64 -13.58
CA ILE A 266 12.41 -9.54 -12.84
C ILE A 266 12.86 -11.01 -12.92
N THR A 267 14.03 -11.32 -13.49
CA THR A 267 14.43 -12.71 -13.71
C THR A 267 14.63 -13.46 -12.39
N GLY A 268 14.08 -14.67 -12.32
CA GLY A 268 14.15 -15.52 -11.14
C GLY A 268 13.20 -15.13 -10.00
N LEU A 269 12.38 -14.07 -10.15
CA LEU A 269 11.34 -13.75 -9.18
C LEU A 269 10.17 -14.75 -9.26
N PRO A 270 9.40 -14.93 -8.16
CA PRO A 270 8.26 -15.83 -8.15
C PRO A 270 7.26 -15.50 -9.25
N CYS A 271 6.73 -16.53 -9.92
CA CYS A 271 5.64 -16.37 -10.89
C CYS A 271 5.96 -15.44 -12.08
N VAL A 272 7.23 -15.31 -12.48
CA VAL A 272 7.63 -14.55 -13.68
C VAL A 272 7.57 -15.41 -14.95
N GLU A 273 7.82 -16.71 -14.81
CA GLU A 273 7.78 -17.65 -15.93
C GLU A 273 6.34 -18.08 -16.25
N GLY A 274 6.09 -18.45 -17.50
CA GLY A 274 4.80 -18.96 -17.96
C GLY A 274 4.04 -17.99 -18.87
N PRO A 275 2.87 -18.43 -19.39
CA PRO A 275 2.05 -17.60 -20.26
C PRO A 275 1.57 -16.35 -19.54
N ASP A 276 1.68 -15.22 -20.22
CA ASP A 276 1.06 -13.97 -19.78
C ASP A 276 -0.45 -14.04 -20.04
N MET A 277 -1.23 -13.99 -18.96
CA MET A 277 -2.70 -14.01 -19.02
C MET A 277 -3.28 -12.61 -19.28
N GLY A 278 -2.42 -11.61 -19.43
CA GLY A 278 -2.78 -10.21 -19.59
C GLY A 278 -3.28 -9.61 -18.27
N VAL A 279 -4.18 -8.65 -18.43
CA VAL A 279 -4.78 -7.87 -17.34
C VAL A 279 -5.85 -8.67 -16.59
N VAL A 280 -5.52 -9.81 -15.99
CA VAL A 280 -6.49 -10.76 -15.39
C VAL A 280 -7.57 -10.10 -14.50
N TRP A 281 -7.24 -9.01 -13.81
CA TRP A 281 -8.16 -8.28 -12.94
C TRP A 281 -9.19 -7.41 -13.70
N ASP A 282 -8.99 -7.17 -15.01
CA ASP A 282 -9.90 -6.43 -15.89
C ASP A 282 -11.08 -7.27 -16.39
N LYS A 283 -10.95 -8.60 -16.34
CA LYS A 283 -11.93 -9.55 -16.87
C LYS A 283 -12.46 -10.41 -15.74
N PRO A 284 -13.74 -10.20 -15.34
CA PRO A 284 -14.40 -11.06 -14.38
C PRO A 284 -14.28 -12.53 -14.76
N HIS A 285 -14.20 -13.39 -13.74
CA HIS A 285 -14.16 -14.84 -13.92
C HIS A 285 -15.27 -15.33 -14.84
N LYS A 286 -14.92 -16.24 -15.75
CA LYS A 286 -15.89 -16.94 -16.59
C LYS A 286 -16.00 -18.39 -16.14
N ASP A 287 -17.10 -18.70 -15.46
CA ASP A 287 -17.40 -20.03 -14.89
C ASP A 287 -17.50 -21.14 -15.96
N ASP A 288 -17.68 -20.77 -17.23
CA ASP A 288 -17.83 -21.68 -18.37
C ASP A 288 -16.51 -22.02 -19.09
N VAL A 289 -15.37 -21.50 -18.60
CA VAL A 289 -14.05 -21.81 -19.15
C VAL A 289 -13.59 -23.19 -18.69
N ALA A 290 -13.13 -24.02 -19.64
CA ALA A 290 -12.58 -25.33 -19.33
C ALA A 290 -11.39 -25.22 -18.36
N LEU A 291 -11.37 -26.09 -17.35
CA LEU A 291 -10.28 -26.13 -16.37
C LEU A 291 -8.96 -26.50 -17.05
N VAL A 292 -7.97 -25.62 -16.86
CA VAL A 292 -6.57 -25.82 -17.24
C VAL A 292 -5.88 -26.73 -16.21
N SER A 293 -6.26 -26.62 -14.94
CA SER A 293 -5.80 -27.50 -13.86
C SER A 293 -6.73 -28.71 -13.68
N ASN A 294 -6.52 -29.78 -14.46
CA ASN A 294 -7.25 -31.03 -14.26
C ASN A 294 -6.79 -31.76 -12.98
N SER A 295 -7.65 -31.77 -11.96
CA SER A 295 -7.90 -32.77 -10.91
C SER A 295 -6.76 -33.46 -10.14
N ASP A 296 -5.50 -33.07 -10.25
CA ASP A 296 -4.46 -33.56 -9.34
C ASP A 296 -3.80 -32.38 -8.62
N ALA A 297 -4.11 -32.25 -7.32
CA ALA A 297 -3.52 -31.29 -6.38
C ALA A 297 -1.98 -31.32 -6.34
N THR A 298 -1.36 -32.37 -6.88
CA THR A 298 0.08 -32.63 -6.82
C THR A 298 0.79 -32.66 -8.16
N ALA A 299 0.06 -32.59 -9.29
CA ALA A 299 0.68 -32.64 -10.60
C ALA A 299 1.43 -31.34 -10.90
N ARG A 300 2.75 -31.37 -10.65
CA ARG A 300 3.75 -30.36 -11.06
C ARG A 300 3.82 -30.14 -12.59
N SER A 301 2.92 -30.72 -13.37
CA SER A 301 2.98 -30.78 -14.84
C SER A 301 2.25 -29.65 -15.57
N VAL A 302 1.44 -28.83 -14.87
CA VAL A 302 0.77 -27.68 -15.48
C VAL A 302 1.66 -26.45 -15.38
N THR A 303 1.97 -25.84 -16.52
CA THR A 303 2.66 -24.55 -16.59
C THR A 303 1.78 -23.48 -15.97
N ARG A 304 2.21 -22.93 -14.82
CA ARG A 304 1.54 -21.81 -14.17
C ARG A 304 1.69 -20.54 -15.01
N PRO A 305 0.67 -19.66 -15.07
CA PRO A 305 0.79 -18.38 -15.74
C PRO A 305 1.72 -17.45 -14.97
N ARG A 306 2.28 -16.47 -15.69
CA ARG A 306 2.95 -15.32 -15.08
C ARG A 306 1.95 -14.54 -14.22
N SER A 307 2.40 -14.03 -13.08
CA SER A 307 1.62 -13.12 -12.22
C SER A 307 1.38 -11.78 -12.93
N PRO A 308 0.13 -11.28 -13.01
CA PRO A 308 -0.17 -10.01 -13.68
C PRO A 308 0.48 -8.80 -12.98
N VAL A 309 0.84 -8.96 -11.70
CA VAL A 309 1.59 -7.99 -10.88
C VAL A 309 2.86 -7.53 -11.60
N TRP A 310 3.56 -8.43 -12.29
CA TRP A 310 4.81 -8.08 -12.96
C TRP A 310 4.63 -7.13 -14.14
N ASN A 311 3.55 -7.29 -14.90
CA ASN A 311 3.24 -6.36 -15.99
C ASN A 311 2.86 -4.98 -15.45
N ASN A 312 2.09 -4.94 -14.36
CA ASN A 312 1.71 -3.70 -13.69
C ASN A 312 2.93 -2.98 -13.10
N TYR A 313 3.83 -3.72 -12.45
CA TYR A 313 5.11 -3.21 -11.96
C TYR A 313 5.97 -2.65 -13.10
N LEU A 314 6.24 -3.45 -14.14
CA LEU A 314 7.11 -3.04 -15.26
C LEU A 314 6.59 -1.79 -15.98
N ARG A 315 5.27 -1.64 -16.07
CA ARG A 315 4.62 -0.42 -16.60
C ARG A 315 5.01 0.82 -15.79
N LEU A 316 4.90 0.77 -14.45
CA LEU A 316 5.27 1.91 -13.61
C LEU A 316 6.79 2.11 -13.55
N ALA A 317 7.54 0.99 -13.49
CA ALA A 317 8.99 0.98 -13.45
C ALA A 317 9.58 1.71 -14.65
N LYS A 318 9.01 1.52 -15.84
CA LYS A 318 9.41 2.27 -17.04
C LYS A 318 9.32 3.78 -16.85
N ILE A 319 8.18 4.27 -16.34
CA ILE A 319 7.94 5.71 -16.17
C ILE A 319 8.91 6.30 -15.14
N VAL A 320 9.05 5.62 -14.01
CA VAL A 320 9.95 6.04 -12.93
C VAL A 320 11.41 6.01 -13.38
N HIS A 321 11.85 4.93 -14.03
CA HIS A 321 13.20 4.79 -14.55
C HIS A 321 13.53 5.86 -15.60
N ASP A 322 12.63 6.10 -16.56
CA ASP A 322 12.84 7.12 -17.61
C ASP A 322 13.04 8.51 -16.98
N GLU A 323 12.31 8.84 -15.90
CA GLU A 323 12.52 10.10 -15.18
C GLU A 323 13.82 10.12 -14.38
N MET A 324 14.19 9.01 -13.72
CA MET A 324 15.46 8.91 -12.99
C MET A 324 16.68 9.07 -13.91
N VAL A 325 16.63 8.51 -15.13
CA VAL A 325 17.67 8.70 -16.15
C VAL A 325 17.71 10.14 -16.63
N LYS A 326 16.54 10.76 -16.87
CA LYS A 326 16.45 12.17 -17.27
C LYS A 326 17.06 13.12 -16.24
N ASP A 327 16.90 12.81 -14.95
CA ASP A 327 17.49 13.57 -13.85
C ASP A 327 18.97 13.23 -13.59
N GLY A 328 19.51 12.20 -14.26
CA GLY A 328 20.87 11.69 -14.00
C GLY A 328 21.02 11.04 -12.63
N ALA A 329 19.92 10.63 -11.99
CA ALA A 329 19.92 9.95 -10.69
C ALA A 329 20.41 8.50 -10.81
N VAL A 330 20.18 7.87 -11.96
CA VAL A 330 20.75 6.57 -12.35
C VAL A 330 21.28 6.66 -13.78
N LYS A 331 22.08 5.68 -14.19
CA LYS A 331 22.77 5.65 -15.50
C LYS A 331 22.07 4.76 -16.50
#